data_AF-A0A485NCR7-F1
#
_entry.id   AF-A0A485NCR7-F1
#
_cell.length_a   1.000
_cell.length_b   1.000
_cell.length_c   1.000
_cell.angle_alpha   90.00
_cell.angle_beta   90.00
_cell.angle_gamma   90.00
#
_symmetry.space_group_name_H-M   'P 1'
#
loop_
_entity.id
_entity.type
_entity.pdbx_description
1 polymer ?
#
loop_
_entity_poly.entity_id
_entity_poly.type
_entity_poly.pdbx_seq_one_letter_code
_entity_poly.pdbx_strand_id
1 'polypeptide(L)'
;MLICQVQKCLKRVKVTLYLLQSSISMLFPEGDCRQQFEMNYQSCPDRRTDCSNNSVSVFWNTVSKRFAEDACGVVHVLLNGSVHNTFDERSTFARVEVFNLHPEKVHTLQAWVMQDIRNISSDSCSDASIKNLKLILSKRNITFTCENNYRPIRFLQCVKYPEHSSCRSKI
;
A
#
# COMPACT_ATOMS: atom_id res chain seq x y z
N MET A 1 -0.36 4.07 -4.81
CA MET A 1 0.87 3.63 -4.11
C MET A 1 0.51 3.45 -2.64
N LEU A 2 0.24 2.22 -2.20
CA LEU A 2 0.02 1.93 -0.78
C LEU A 2 1.38 1.73 -0.13
N ILE A 3 1.64 2.42 0.97
CA ILE A 3 2.83 2.18 1.79
C ILE A 3 2.42 1.14 2.84
N CYS A 4 2.74 -0.13 2.58
CA CYS A 4 2.52 -1.21 3.55
C CYS A 4 3.73 -1.25 4.49
N GLN A 5 3.57 -0.81 5.74
CA GLN A 5 4.58 -0.93 6.79
C GLN A 5 4.39 -2.26 7.49
N VAL A 6 4.80 -3.35 6.84
CA VAL A 6 4.74 -4.69 7.46
C VAL A 6 5.92 -4.83 8.41
N GLN A 7 5.62 -5.17 9.66
CA GLN A 7 6.62 -5.58 10.64
C GLN A 7 7.10 -6.99 10.28
N LYS A 8 8.35 -7.11 9.80
CA LYS A 8 8.98 -8.42 9.53
C LYS A 8 9.32 -9.14 10.82
N CYS A 9 9.21 -10.47 10.82
CA CYS A 9 9.58 -11.31 11.97
C CYS A 9 11.05 -11.23 12.37
N LEU A 10 11.94 -10.90 11.42
CA LEU A 10 13.32 -10.56 11.76
C LEU A 10 13.39 -9.09 12.21
N LYS A 11 13.59 -8.90 13.52
CA LYS A 11 13.97 -7.62 14.13
C LYS A 11 15.04 -6.95 13.26
N ARG A 12 14.77 -5.71 12.84
CA ARG A 12 15.64 -4.83 12.01
C ARG A 12 15.75 -5.21 10.52
N VAL A 13 14.64 -5.25 9.81
CA VAL A 13 14.66 -4.65 8.46
C VAL A 13 14.17 -3.23 8.62
N LYS A 14 15.12 -2.27 8.66
CA LYS A 14 14.78 -0.86 8.50
C LYS A 14 13.95 -0.71 7.22
N VAL A 15 12.99 0.20 7.26
CA VAL A 15 12.19 0.69 6.14
C VAL A 15 13.12 1.23 5.05
N THR A 16 13.75 0.35 4.28
CA THR A 16 14.72 0.69 3.24
C THR A 16 14.20 0.28 1.87
N LEU A 17 13.24 -0.63 1.78
CA LEU A 17 12.70 -1.05 0.48
C LEU A 17 11.60 -0.11 -0.06
N TYR A 18 10.81 0.53 0.80
CA TYR A 18 9.68 1.37 0.36
C TYR A 18 10.05 2.84 0.13
N LEU A 19 11.15 3.34 0.72
CA LEU A 19 11.64 4.70 0.44
C LEU A 19 12.37 4.80 -0.91
N LEU A 20 12.70 3.68 -1.56
CA LEU A 20 13.27 3.65 -2.92
C LEU A 20 12.19 3.56 -4.03
N GLN A 21 10.91 3.44 -3.68
CA GLN A 21 9.81 3.28 -4.66
C GLN A 21 9.54 4.53 -5.51
N SER A 22 10.06 5.70 -5.14
CA SER A 22 9.90 6.92 -5.94
C SER A 22 10.91 7.06 -7.08
N SER A 23 11.88 6.14 -7.23
CA SER A 23 13.02 6.35 -8.16
C SER A 23 13.30 5.22 -9.16
N ILE A 24 12.67 4.05 -9.05
CA ILE A 24 13.02 2.90 -9.92
C ILE A 24 11.93 2.66 -10.97
N SER A 25 12.07 3.35 -12.09
CA SER A 25 11.47 2.94 -13.37
C SER A 25 12.33 1.83 -13.95
N MET A 26 11.96 0.57 -13.76
CA MET A 26 12.68 -0.54 -14.40
C MET A 26 12.30 -0.60 -15.89
N LEU A 27 13.27 -0.29 -16.75
CA LEU A 27 13.15 -0.21 -18.21
C LEU A 27 13.37 -1.60 -18.83
N PHE A 28 12.47 -2.02 -19.71
CA PHE A 28 12.52 -3.33 -20.37
C PHE A 28 11.96 -3.23 -21.80
N PRO A 29 12.37 -4.14 -22.72
CA PRO A 29 11.98 -4.14 -24.14
C PRO A 29 10.49 -3.92 -24.37
N GLU A 30 10.11 -3.02 -25.28
CA GLU A 30 8.81 -3.04 -25.92
C GLU A 30 8.87 -4.06 -27.05
N GLY A 31 8.02 -5.04 -26.90
CA GLY A 31 7.82 -6.16 -27.79
C GLY A 31 6.72 -6.99 -27.16
N ASP A 32 5.91 -7.62 -28.00
CA ASP A 32 4.85 -8.55 -27.63
C ASP A 32 5.25 -9.40 -26.41
N CYS A 33 4.30 -9.86 -25.56
CA CYS A 33 4.62 -10.58 -24.30
C CYS A 33 5.34 -11.95 -24.52
N ARG A 34 5.94 -12.17 -25.72
CA ARG A 34 7.03 -13.07 -26.08
C ARG A 34 8.25 -12.31 -26.68
N GLN A 35 9.35 -12.35 -25.91
CA GLN A 35 10.76 -12.28 -26.32
C GLN A 35 11.16 -11.17 -27.32
N GLN A 36 11.63 -10.06 -26.76
CA GLN A 36 12.58 -9.17 -27.43
C GLN A 36 13.81 -9.02 -26.52
N PHE A 37 15.01 -9.13 -27.08
CA PHE A 37 16.27 -9.18 -26.31
C PHE A 37 16.86 -7.79 -25.98
N GLU A 38 16.29 -6.70 -26.52
CA GLU A 38 16.82 -5.34 -26.40
C GLU A 38 16.00 -4.44 -25.48
N MET A 39 16.62 -3.83 -24.46
CA MET A 39 15.95 -2.92 -23.53
C MET A 39 15.31 -1.73 -24.25
N ASN A 40 14.02 -1.47 -24.03
CA ASN A 40 13.37 -0.27 -24.53
C ASN A 40 13.51 0.86 -23.52
N TYR A 41 14.14 1.94 -23.98
CA TYR A 41 14.35 3.16 -23.22
C TYR A 41 13.31 4.25 -23.53
N GLN A 42 12.45 4.03 -24.54
CA GLN A 42 11.44 5.00 -24.97
C GLN A 42 10.17 4.90 -24.11
N SER A 43 9.75 3.68 -23.79
CA SER A 43 8.51 3.45 -23.04
C SER A 43 8.48 2.08 -22.36
N CYS A 44 7.68 1.99 -21.30
CA CYS A 44 7.41 0.74 -20.60
C CYS A 44 5.93 0.39 -20.75
N PRO A 45 5.58 -0.89 -20.99
CA PRO A 45 4.19 -1.30 -21.12
C PRO A 45 3.41 -1.04 -19.83
N ASP A 46 2.27 -0.38 -19.94
CA ASP A 46 1.38 -0.13 -18.81
C ASP A 46 0.62 -1.39 -18.41
N ARG A 47 0.50 -1.60 -17.10
CA ARG A 47 -0.12 -2.80 -16.54
C ARG A 47 -1.63 -2.88 -16.83
N ARG A 48 -2.29 -1.73 -16.96
CA ARG A 48 -3.74 -1.60 -17.13
C ARG A 48 -4.14 -1.60 -18.60
N THR A 49 -3.34 -1.00 -19.47
CA THR A 49 -3.67 -0.89 -20.91
C THR A 49 -3.00 -1.93 -21.78
N ASP A 50 -1.78 -2.37 -21.45
CA ASP A 50 -0.96 -3.12 -22.40
C ASP A 50 -0.79 -4.60 -22.01
N CYS A 51 -0.24 -4.89 -20.82
CA CYS A 51 -0.02 -6.28 -20.37
C CYS A 51 0.01 -6.35 -18.83
N SER A 52 -0.93 -7.08 -18.23
CA SER A 52 -1.02 -7.23 -16.76
C SER A 52 0.19 -7.96 -16.15
N ASN A 53 0.89 -8.75 -16.97
CA ASN A 53 2.09 -9.51 -16.65
C ASN A 53 3.36 -8.88 -17.24
N ASN A 54 3.44 -7.55 -17.32
CA ASN A 54 4.71 -6.89 -17.63
C ASN A 54 5.78 -7.19 -16.55
N SER A 55 7.05 -7.05 -16.91
CA SER A 55 8.20 -7.34 -16.04
C SER A 55 8.15 -6.59 -14.70
N VAL A 56 7.74 -5.32 -14.72
CA VAL A 56 7.56 -4.48 -13.53
C VAL A 56 6.48 -5.07 -12.61
N SER A 57 5.35 -5.49 -13.15
CA SER A 57 4.24 -6.10 -12.41
C SER A 57 4.62 -7.43 -11.82
N VAL A 58 5.30 -8.29 -12.58
CA VAL A 58 5.79 -9.59 -12.10
C VAL A 58 6.78 -9.38 -10.96
N PHE A 59 7.76 -8.49 -11.14
CA PHE A 59 8.74 -8.18 -10.10
C PHE A 59 8.06 -7.73 -8.80
N TRP A 60 7.18 -6.73 -8.87
CA TRP A 60 6.52 -6.21 -7.67
C TRP A 60 5.58 -7.24 -7.05
N ASN A 61 4.85 -8.03 -7.84
CA ASN A 61 4.02 -9.11 -7.30
C ASN A 61 4.88 -10.14 -6.56
N THR A 62 6.05 -10.53 -7.09
CA THR A 62 6.94 -11.49 -6.44
C THR A 62 7.52 -10.93 -5.14
N VAL A 63 8.01 -9.68 -5.14
CA VAL A 63 8.55 -9.04 -3.93
C VAL A 63 7.46 -8.84 -2.88
N SER A 64 6.29 -8.32 -3.27
CA SER A 64 5.15 -8.14 -2.37
C SER A 64 4.68 -9.46 -1.77
N LYS A 65 4.64 -10.54 -2.56
CA LYS A 65 4.30 -11.88 -2.06
C LYS A 65 5.27 -12.31 -0.95
N ARG A 66 6.58 -12.29 -1.22
CA ARG A 66 7.59 -12.67 -0.22
C ARG A 66 7.51 -11.81 1.04
N PHE A 67 7.27 -10.52 0.86
CA PHE A 67 7.13 -9.59 1.98
C PHE A 67 5.93 -9.92 2.88
N ALA A 68 4.79 -10.32 2.29
CA ALA A 68 3.60 -10.72 3.02
C ALA A 68 3.73 -12.09 3.71
N GLU A 69 4.38 -13.07 3.07
CA GLU A 69 4.66 -14.40 3.65
C GLU A 69 5.53 -14.34 4.94
N ASP A 70 6.41 -13.34 4.99
CA ASP A 70 7.35 -13.07 6.09
C ASP A 70 6.79 -12.14 7.18
N ALA A 71 5.53 -11.68 7.02
CA ALA A 71 4.84 -10.83 7.98
C ALA A 71 4.51 -11.60 9.27
N CYS A 72 4.57 -10.92 10.42
CA CYS A 72 3.99 -11.43 11.67
C CYS A 72 3.64 -10.33 12.67
N GLY A 73 2.86 -10.72 13.67
CA GLY A 73 2.37 -9.83 14.72
C GLY A 73 1.30 -8.89 14.20
N VAL A 74 1.48 -7.60 14.46
CA VAL A 74 0.59 -6.53 13.99
C VAL A 74 1.16 -5.93 12.71
N VAL A 75 0.40 -6.07 11.62
CA VAL A 75 0.74 -5.47 10.32
C VAL A 75 0.10 -4.09 10.23
N HIS A 76 0.88 -3.08 9.82
CA HIS A 76 0.37 -1.73 9.65
C HIS A 76 0.29 -1.38 8.16
N VAL A 77 -0.85 -0.88 7.69
CA VAL A 77 -1.03 -0.44 6.30
C VAL A 77 -1.43 1.03 6.25
N LEU A 78 -0.78 1.80 5.39
CA LEU A 78 -1.14 3.18 5.11
C LEU A 78 -2.05 3.23 3.87
N LEU A 79 -3.26 3.75 4.05
CA LEU A 79 -4.26 3.91 2.99
C LEU A 79 -4.53 5.38 2.74
N ASN A 80 -4.74 5.74 1.48
CA ASN A 80 -5.13 7.08 1.10
C ASN A 80 -6.66 7.19 1.14
N GLY A 81 -7.19 7.93 2.12
CA GLY A 81 -8.63 8.18 2.27
C GLY A 81 -9.17 9.33 1.42
N SER A 82 -8.31 10.05 0.70
CA SER A 82 -8.73 11.15 -0.20
C SER A 82 -8.99 10.71 -1.64
N VAL A 83 -8.84 9.43 -1.94
CA VAL A 83 -9.25 8.84 -3.23
C VAL A 83 -10.62 8.19 -3.08
N HIS A 84 -11.39 8.14 -4.18
CA HIS A 84 -12.74 7.57 -4.17
C HIS A 84 -12.79 6.13 -3.64
N ASN A 85 -11.78 5.31 -3.97
CA ASN A 85 -11.67 3.94 -3.48
C ASN A 85 -10.42 3.82 -2.61
N THR A 86 -10.61 3.85 -1.29
CA THR A 86 -9.51 3.74 -0.32
C THR A 86 -8.85 2.36 -0.39
N PHE A 87 -9.64 1.31 -0.61
CA PHE A 87 -9.19 -0.04 -0.90
C PHE A 87 -9.60 -0.47 -2.32
N ASP A 88 -8.62 -0.74 -3.18
CA ASP A 88 -8.83 -1.20 -4.56
C ASP A 88 -8.50 -2.69 -4.64
N GLU A 89 -9.50 -3.52 -4.96
CA GLU A 89 -9.35 -4.97 -5.14
C GLU A 89 -8.36 -5.35 -6.26
N ARG A 90 -8.13 -4.44 -7.22
CA ARG A 90 -7.18 -4.65 -8.33
C ARG A 90 -5.75 -4.29 -7.96
N SER A 91 -5.53 -3.69 -6.78
CA SER A 91 -4.21 -3.32 -6.29
C SER A 91 -3.35 -4.54 -5.95
N THR A 92 -2.02 -4.38 -5.98
CA THR A 92 -1.09 -5.43 -5.53
C THR A 92 -1.31 -5.78 -4.06
N PHE A 93 -1.66 -4.79 -3.22
CA PHE A 93 -2.01 -5.03 -1.82
C PHE A 93 -3.18 -6.01 -1.70
N ALA A 94 -4.29 -5.72 -2.38
CA ALA A 94 -5.47 -6.56 -2.33
C ALA A 94 -5.22 -7.94 -2.93
N ARG A 95 -4.62 -8.03 -4.13
CA ARG A 95 -4.51 -9.29 -4.89
C ARG A 95 -3.35 -10.18 -4.45
N VAL A 96 -2.28 -9.60 -3.94
CA VAL A 96 -1.06 -10.32 -3.58
C VAL A 96 -0.86 -10.28 -2.08
N GLU A 97 -0.66 -9.10 -1.49
CA GLU A 97 -0.19 -9.02 -0.09
C GLU A 97 -1.22 -9.60 0.88
N VAL A 98 -2.48 -9.13 0.83
CA VAL A 98 -3.57 -9.61 1.71
C VAL A 98 -3.76 -11.12 1.62
N PHE A 99 -3.64 -11.70 0.42
CA PHE A 99 -3.83 -13.13 0.23
C PHE A 99 -2.63 -13.99 0.69
N ASN A 100 -1.46 -13.40 0.84
CA ASN A 100 -0.25 -14.08 1.33
C ASN A 100 0.06 -13.76 2.80
N LEU A 101 -0.83 -13.04 3.51
CA LEU A 101 -0.77 -12.94 4.96
C LEU A 101 -1.21 -14.27 5.59
N HIS A 102 -0.37 -14.75 6.49
CA HIS A 102 -0.51 -16.02 7.19
C HIS A 102 -1.14 -15.79 8.57
N PRO A 103 -2.38 -16.23 8.82
CA PRO A 103 -3.08 -15.94 10.08
C PRO A 103 -2.44 -16.58 11.32
N GLU A 104 -1.65 -17.64 11.13
CA GLU A 104 -0.83 -18.24 12.18
C GLU A 104 0.32 -17.34 12.65
N LYS A 105 0.72 -16.37 11.81
CA LYS A 105 1.77 -15.39 12.11
C LYS A 105 1.22 -13.98 12.36
N VAL A 106 0.16 -13.60 11.65
CA VAL A 106 -0.42 -12.25 11.63
C VAL A 106 -1.81 -12.30 12.25
N HIS A 107 -1.93 -11.79 13.47
CA HIS A 107 -3.21 -11.79 14.18
C HIS A 107 -4.01 -10.50 13.97
N THR A 108 -3.33 -9.41 13.62
CA THR A 108 -3.97 -8.10 13.48
C THR A 108 -3.38 -7.33 12.30
N LEU A 109 -4.27 -6.71 11.53
CA LEU A 109 -3.95 -5.73 10.52
C LEU A 109 -4.57 -4.38 10.93
N GLN A 110 -3.70 -3.40 11.18
CA GLN A 110 -4.04 -2.03 11.53
C GLN A 110 -3.93 -1.14 10.27
N ALA A 111 -5.05 -0.63 9.80
CA ALA A 111 -5.10 0.37 8.75
C ALA A 111 -5.05 1.79 9.32
N TRP A 112 -4.16 2.61 8.76
CA TRP A 112 -4.13 4.05 8.95
C TRP A 112 -4.63 4.71 7.67
N VAL A 113 -5.85 5.23 7.72
CA VAL A 113 -6.47 5.89 6.57
C VAL A 113 -6.19 7.38 6.67
N MET A 114 -5.31 7.89 5.81
CA MET A 114 -4.87 9.28 5.82
C MET A 114 -5.61 10.08 4.76
N GLN A 115 -6.19 11.20 5.17
CA GLN A 115 -6.74 12.19 4.25
C GLN A 115 -5.73 13.31 3.98
N ASP A 116 -5.76 13.89 2.79
CA ASP A 116 -5.11 15.19 2.52
C ASP A 116 -5.65 16.22 3.52
N ILE A 117 -4.75 17.04 4.04
CA ILE A 117 -5.06 18.15 4.95
C ILE A 117 -6.09 19.09 4.35
N ARG A 118 -6.07 19.27 3.02
CA ARG A 118 -6.95 20.22 2.31
C ARG A 118 -8.35 19.69 2.04
N ASN A 119 -8.60 18.39 2.25
CA ASN A 119 -9.88 17.78 1.97
C ASN A 119 -10.77 17.75 3.22
N ILE A 120 -12.09 17.82 3.03
CA ILE A 120 -13.06 17.76 4.13
C ILE A 120 -12.98 16.37 4.75
N SER A 121 -12.81 16.32 6.08
CA SER A 121 -12.64 15.07 6.79
C SER A 121 -13.94 14.26 6.82
N SER A 122 -14.08 13.30 5.92
CA SER A 122 -15.08 12.24 6.04
C SER A 122 -14.56 11.12 6.94
N ASP A 123 -15.43 10.31 7.53
CA ASP A 123 -14.98 9.09 8.21
C ASP A 123 -14.59 8.02 7.17
N SER A 124 -13.33 8.06 6.73
CA SER A 124 -12.83 7.15 5.69
C SER A 124 -12.71 5.70 6.16
N CYS A 125 -12.62 5.43 7.47
CA CYS A 125 -12.69 4.07 8.01
C CYS A 125 -14.08 3.45 7.87
N SER A 126 -15.13 4.26 7.80
CA SER A 126 -16.51 3.83 7.56
C SER A 126 -16.84 3.59 6.08
N ASP A 127 -15.88 3.86 5.18
CA ASP A 127 -16.01 3.68 3.74
C ASP A 127 -16.31 2.24 3.34
N ALA A 128 -17.11 2.06 2.28
CA ALA A 128 -17.51 0.75 1.78
C ALA A 128 -16.32 -0.13 1.38
N SER A 129 -15.27 0.48 0.81
CA SER A 129 -14.05 -0.24 0.41
C SER A 129 -13.28 -0.77 1.62
N ILE A 130 -13.24 -0.02 2.73
CA ILE A 130 -12.63 -0.47 3.99
C ILE A 130 -13.44 -1.59 4.63
N LYS A 131 -14.77 -1.52 4.60
CA LYS A 131 -15.65 -2.61 5.07
C LYS A 131 -15.38 -3.90 4.29
N ASN A 132 -15.15 -3.81 2.99
CA ASN A 132 -14.81 -4.97 2.18
C ASN A 132 -13.45 -5.58 2.58
N LEU A 133 -12.42 -4.75 2.77
CA LEU A 133 -11.13 -5.21 3.32
C LEU A 133 -11.30 -5.93 4.67
N LYS A 134 -12.12 -5.37 5.56
CA LYS A 134 -12.46 -6.00 6.85
C LYS A 134 -13.08 -7.38 6.65
N LEU A 135 -14.04 -7.53 5.72
CA LEU A 135 -14.67 -8.83 5.42
C LEU A 135 -13.67 -9.86 4.88
N ILE A 136 -12.76 -9.46 3.98
CA ILE A 136 -11.72 -10.34 3.43
C ILE A 136 -10.79 -10.85 4.54
N LEU A 137 -10.37 -9.97 5.46
CA LEU A 137 -9.49 -10.31 6.58
C LEU A 137 -10.20 -11.16 7.63
N SER A 138 -11.46 -10.87 7.95
CA SER A 138 -12.26 -11.67 8.88
C SER A 138 -12.43 -13.11 8.40
N LYS A 139 -12.65 -13.33 7.09
CA LYS A 139 -12.72 -14.69 6.50
C LYS A 139 -11.39 -15.47 6.62
N ARG A 140 -10.30 -14.76 6.89
CA ARG A 140 -8.95 -15.32 7.02
C ARG A 140 -8.50 -15.40 8.48
N ASN A 141 -9.38 -15.16 9.45
CA ASN A 141 -9.05 -15.13 10.88
C ASN A 141 -8.01 -14.06 11.26
N ILE A 142 -7.97 -12.94 10.53
CA ILE A 142 -7.11 -11.79 10.85
C ILE A 142 -8.00 -10.67 11.39
N THR A 143 -7.69 -10.16 12.58
CA THR A 143 -8.42 -9.03 13.17
C THR A 143 -8.09 -7.74 12.42
N PHE A 144 -9.10 -6.96 12.05
CA PHE A 144 -8.92 -5.69 11.36
C PHE A 144 -9.27 -4.50 12.26
N THR A 145 -8.34 -3.56 12.38
CA THR A 145 -8.50 -2.28 13.07
C THR A 145 -8.22 -1.13 12.10
N CYS A 146 -8.97 -0.03 12.23
CA CYS A 146 -8.83 1.14 11.36
C CYS A 146 -8.76 2.41 12.20
N GLU A 147 -7.82 3.29 11.86
CA GLU A 147 -7.66 4.58 12.48
C GLU A 147 -7.59 5.67 11.39
N ASN A 148 -8.47 6.66 11.49
CA ASN A 148 -8.43 7.82 10.62
C ASN A 148 -7.34 8.78 11.07
N ASN A 149 -6.54 9.27 10.12
CA ASN A 149 -5.63 10.39 10.31
C ASN A 149 -4.64 10.19 11.47
N TYR A 150 -3.98 9.02 11.49
CA TYR A 150 -2.99 8.64 12.50
C TYR A 150 -2.02 9.79 12.82
N ARG A 151 -1.98 10.19 14.09
CA ARG A 151 -1.40 11.47 14.55
C ARG A 151 0.06 11.68 14.11
N PRO A 152 0.98 10.70 14.21
CA PRO A 152 2.35 10.87 13.73
C PRO A 152 2.46 11.18 12.23
N ILE A 153 1.63 10.54 11.39
CA ILE A 153 1.65 10.79 9.95
C ILE A 153 0.94 12.10 9.61
N ARG A 154 -0.12 12.45 10.36
CA ARG A 154 -0.76 13.76 10.25
C ARG A 154 0.23 14.89 10.57
N PHE A 155 1.09 14.71 11.57
CA PHE A 155 2.15 15.66 11.88
C PHE A 155 3.11 15.86 10.70
N LEU A 156 3.52 14.78 10.01
CA LEU A 156 4.34 14.89 8.79
C LEU A 156 3.64 15.68 7.68
N GLN A 157 2.33 15.50 7.49
CA GLN A 157 1.56 16.32 6.53
C GLN A 157 1.53 17.80 6.96
N CYS A 158 1.45 18.07 8.26
CA CYS A 158 1.44 19.43 8.80
C CYS A 158 2.78 20.17 8.63
N VAL A 159 3.91 19.46 8.60
CA VAL A 159 5.21 20.08 8.27
C VAL A 159 5.16 20.76 6.88
N LYS A 160 4.41 20.18 5.94
CA LYS A 160 4.24 20.73 4.59
C LYS A 160 3.19 21.85 4.54
N TYR A 161 2.20 21.84 5.43
CA TYR A 161 1.09 22.79 5.47
C TYR A 161 0.86 23.32 6.91
N PRO A 162 1.82 24.08 7.47
CA PRO A 162 1.79 24.45 8.88
C PRO A 162 0.63 25.39 9.25
N GLU A 163 0.24 26.26 8.32
CA GLU A 163 -0.81 27.26 8.54
C GLU A 163 -2.24 26.70 8.47
N HIS A 164 -2.41 25.42 8.10
CA HIS A 164 -3.73 24.83 7.95
C HIS A 164 -4.43 24.67 9.31
N SER A 165 -5.73 24.92 9.36
CA SER A 165 -6.53 24.87 10.60
C SER A 165 -6.43 23.52 11.33
N SER A 166 -6.38 22.42 10.57
CA SER A 166 -6.19 21.05 11.08
C SER A 166 -4.84 20.78 11.74
N CYS A 167 -3.86 21.67 11.55
CA CYS A 167 -2.50 21.57 12.10
C CYS A 167 -2.25 22.51 13.28
N ARG A 168 -3.22 23.37 13.60
CA ARG A 168 -3.13 24.26 14.76
C ARG A 168 -3.16 23.42 16.03
N SER A 169 -2.06 23.41 16.77
CA SER A 169 -2.05 22.89 18.13
C SER A 169 -2.91 23.81 18.99
N LYS A 170 -3.92 23.26 19.67
CA LYS A 170 -4.54 23.98 20.78
C LYS A 170 -3.49 24.07 21.88
N ILE A 171 -2.95 25.26 22.07
CA ILE A 171 -2.16 25.64 23.25
C ILE A 171 -3.13 25.74 24.42
#